data_AF-A0A7R9VKP9-F1
#
_entry.id   AF-A0A7R9VKP9-F1
#
_cell.length_a   1.000
_cell.length_b   1.000
_cell.length_c   1.000
_cell.angle_alpha   90.00
_cell.angle_beta   90.00
_cell.angle_gamma   90.00
#
_symmetry.space_group_name_H-M   'P 1'
#
loop_
_entity.id
_entity.type
_entity.pdbx_description
1 polymer ?
#
loop_
_entity_poly.entity_id
_entity_poly.type
_entity_poly.pdbx_seq_one_letter_code
_entity_poly.pdbx_strand_id
1 'polypeptide(L)'
;MAFELLTDVYKLDASRLYASYFGGDASQGLPADEEARDMWLVHLPKERVLPFGTKENFWEMGDQGPCGPCSEIHYDRIGGRDASALVNADDPNVIEIWNNVFIQFNREADGSLKLLPAKHVDTGMGLERITSILQDKMSNYATDIFMPFFVEIERVTGARPYTDKIGKDDSDGVDMAYRVVADHIRTLSFAIADGARPGNEGRDFVLRRVLRRAVRYGREVLGAKEGFFAGLVDVVVSNFGEAFPELVSARDTIFETIREEEASFSRTLMKGIERFKKVSASVSAGGVLGGEELFLLWDTYGFPVDLTELMCQEHGLTADKAGFERCFAEAKERSRAANKKSAAGGLKFEAEATGHLQAAGVPLTDDEPKYGDADADAKVLAILTTSGFVDAADGTSLSGPCGVVLDRTSFYAEQGGQVFDTGSVAAASGKLDVQDAQVAAGFVLHIGELEGSLSVGDVVKTSVDYARRRLIKPNHTFTHVLNFALRKELGDHVDQKGSIVLPDKLRFDFSNGGAVDAVRLGRVEAVCREQLSAGLPVSTKVVPLEAARKINGLRQVFGEAYPDPVRVVCVGKSVDELLADPEADANAAFSTEFCGGTHLANTAEAAAFALISEEGIAKGV
;
A
#
# COMPACT_ATOMS: atom_id res chain seq x y z
N MET A 1 -37.69 -14.47 16.02
CA MET A 1 -36.43 -15.17 15.73
C MET A 1 -35.38 -14.95 16.81
N ALA A 2 -34.82 -13.75 17.01
CA ALA A 2 -33.70 -13.55 17.95
C ALA A 2 -34.05 -14.01 19.39
N PHE A 3 -35.19 -13.57 19.93
CA PHE A 3 -35.65 -14.00 21.25
C PHE A 3 -35.81 -15.52 21.35
N GLU A 4 -36.53 -16.14 20.41
CA GLU A 4 -36.73 -17.60 20.33
C GLU A 4 -35.40 -18.37 20.25
N LEU A 5 -34.43 -17.92 19.46
CA LEU A 5 -33.12 -18.58 19.41
C LEU A 5 -32.43 -18.51 20.78
N LEU A 6 -32.42 -17.34 21.42
CA LEU A 6 -31.76 -17.16 22.72
C LEU A 6 -32.45 -17.95 23.84
N THR A 7 -33.78 -17.94 23.93
CA THR A 7 -34.52 -18.53 25.05
C THR A 7 -34.95 -19.98 24.80
N ASP A 8 -35.35 -20.31 23.58
CA ASP A 8 -35.99 -21.60 23.29
C ASP A 8 -34.99 -22.60 22.73
N VAL A 9 -33.97 -22.15 21.97
CA VAL A 9 -32.92 -23.03 21.45
C VAL A 9 -31.72 -23.05 22.39
N TYR A 10 -31.13 -21.89 22.68
CA TYR A 10 -29.95 -21.76 23.54
C TYR A 10 -30.26 -21.79 25.03
N LYS A 11 -31.55 -21.76 25.41
CA LYS A 11 -32.03 -21.91 26.79
C LYS A 11 -31.50 -20.85 27.75
N LEU A 12 -31.24 -19.64 27.25
CA LEU A 12 -30.93 -18.51 28.13
C LEU A 12 -32.15 -18.11 28.95
N ASP A 13 -31.89 -17.74 30.20
CA ASP A 13 -32.91 -17.19 31.09
C ASP A 13 -33.42 -15.85 30.57
N ALA A 14 -34.64 -15.84 30.04
CA ALA A 14 -35.31 -14.64 29.54
C ALA A 14 -35.43 -13.54 30.62
N SER A 15 -35.43 -13.93 31.90
CA SER A 15 -35.45 -12.98 33.02
C SER A 15 -34.14 -12.23 33.22
N ARG A 16 -33.13 -12.45 32.38
CA ARG A 16 -31.86 -11.71 32.37
C ARG A 16 -31.64 -10.91 31.09
N LEU A 17 -32.59 -10.97 30.15
CA LEU A 17 -32.52 -10.23 28.89
C LEU A 17 -33.09 -8.83 29.04
N TYR A 18 -32.41 -7.89 28.39
CA TYR A 18 -32.83 -6.51 28.18
C TYR A 18 -32.77 -6.24 26.67
N ALA A 19 -33.63 -5.36 26.18
CA ALA A 19 -33.63 -4.93 24.80
C ALA A 19 -33.59 -3.41 24.71
N SER A 20 -32.81 -2.89 23.77
CA SER A 20 -32.76 -1.47 23.44
C SER A 20 -33.47 -1.18 22.12
N TYR A 21 -33.98 0.03 21.94
CA TYR A 21 -34.53 0.49 20.67
C TYR A 21 -34.20 1.96 20.43
N PHE A 22 -34.22 2.36 19.16
CA PHE A 22 -33.95 3.74 18.77
C PHE A 22 -35.04 4.69 19.29
N GLY A 23 -34.68 5.57 20.21
CA GLY A 23 -35.56 6.56 20.85
C GLY A 23 -35.84 7.80 19.98
N GLY A 24 -35.27 7.88 18.77
CA GLY A 24 -35.42 9.02 17.87
C GLY A 24 -34.30 10.05 18.03
N ASP A 25 -34.18 10.90 17.02
CA ASP A 25 -33.28 12.05 17.01
C ASP A 25 -33.97 13.24 16.33
N ALA A 26 -34.50 14.15 17.15
CA ALA A 26 -35.20 15.33 16.66
C ALA A 26 -34.28 16.27 15.85
N SER A 27 -32.97 16.27 16.10
CA SER A 27 -32.02 17.11 15.37
C SER A 27 -31.80 16.65 13.94
N GLN A 28 -31.96 15.35 13.69
CA GLN A 28 -31.89 14.72 12.36
C GLN A 28 -33.27 14.45 11.75
N GLY A 29 -34.36 14.83 12.45
CA GLY A 29 -35.73 14.59 11.99
C GLY A 29 -36.13 13.11 12.00
N LEU A 30 -35.47 12.29 12.82
CA LEU A 30 -35.71 10.86 12.90
C LEU A 30 -36.67 10.51 14.06
N PRO A 31 -37.80 9.84 13.80
CA PRO A 31 -38.70 9.40 14.85
C PRO A 31 -38.14 8.22 15.63
N ALA A 32 -38.71 7.95 16.81
CA ALA A 32 -38.43 6.74 17.55
C ALA A 32 -38.92 5.49 16.79
N ASP A 33 -38.18 4.40 16.91
CA ASP A 33 -38.56 3.09 16.39
C ASP A 33 -39.55 2.40 17.35
N GLU A 34 -40.79 2.87 17.31
CA GLU A 34 -41.88 2.34 18.13
C GLU A 34 -42.26 0.91 17.73
N GLU A 35 -41.99 0.50 16.49
CA GLU A 35 -42.25 -0.86 16.01
C GLU A 35 -41.34 -1.86 16.73
N ALA A 36 -40.03 -1.60 16.79
CA ALA A 36 -39.10 -2.43 17.55
C ALA A 36 -39.47 -2.50 19.04
N ARG A 37 -39.82 -1.34 19.65
CA ARG A 37 -40.31 -1.28 21.04
C ARG A 37 -41.49 -2.21 21.26
N ASP A 38 -42.53 -2.09 20.44
CA ASP A 38 -43.78 -2.82 20.62
C ASP A 38 -43.59 -4.33 20.40
N MET A 39 -42.70 -4.73 19.48
CA MET A 39 -42.31 -6.13 19.33
C MET A 39 -41.62 -6.69 20.58
N TRP A 40 -40.73 -5.93 21.20
CA TRP A 40 -40.06 -6.37 22.43
C TRP A 40 -41.00 -6.48 23.63
N LEU A 41 -41.98 -5.59 23.74
CA LEU A 41 -42.97 -5.61 24.83
C LEU A 41 -43.86 -6.86 24.83
N VAL A 42 -43.89 -7.63 23.74
CA VAL A 42 -44.54 -8.95 23.70
C VAL A 42 -43.75 -10.00 24.49
N HIS A 43 -42.43 -9.84 24.58
CA HIS A 43 -41.51 -10.84 25.13
C HIS A 43 -40.88 -10.42 26.47
N LEU A 44 -40.69 -9.12 26.69
CA LEU A 44 -40.01 -8.54 27.84
C LEU A 44 -40.92 -7.53 28.56
N PRO A 45 -40.79 -7.39 29.89
CA PRO A 45 -41.51 -6.36 30.63
C PRO A 45 -40.98 -4.96 30.27
N LYS A 46 -41.84 -3.94 30.44
CA LYS A 46 -41.58 -2.56 29.99
C LYS A 46 -40.28 -1.99 30.54
N GLU A 47 -39.96 -2.28 31.79
CA GLU A 47 -38.74 -1.84 32.47
C GLU A 47 -37.43 -2.39 31.87
N ARG A 48 -37.52 -3.31 30.90
CA ARG A 48 -36.37 -3.90 30.20
C ARG A 48 -36.34 -3.61 28.70
N VAL A 49 -37.27 -2.78 28.22
CA VAL A 49 -37.30 -2.28 26.84
C VAL A 49 -36.95 -0.80 26.88
N LEU A 50 -35.70 -0.48 26.56
CA LEU A 50 -35.06 0.79 26.88
C LEU A 50 -34.81 1.65 25.63
N PRO A 51 -35.19 2.94 25.62
CA PRO A 51 -34.87 3.84 24.52
C PRO A 51 -33.43 4.38 24.62
N PHE A 52 -32.68 4.39 23.51
CA PHE A 52 -31.43 5.15 23.40
C PHE A 52 -31.35 5.97 22.11
N GLY A 53 -30.41 6.92 22.08
CA GLY A 53 -30.24 7.85 20.96
C GLY A 53 -29.40 7.27 19.82
N THR A 54 -28.99 8.17 18.92
CA THR A 54 -28.21 7.85 17.71
C THR A 54 -26.89 7.14 18.00
N LYS A 55 -26.25 7.44 19.14
CA LYS A 55 -24.94 6.85 19.48
C LYS A 55 -25.02 5.34 19.72
N GLU A 56 -26.10 4.87 20.34
CA GLU A 56 -26.27 3.46 20.70
C GLU A 56 -27.17 2.72 19.70
N ASN A 57 -28.31 3.31 19.30
CA ASN A 57 -29.33 2.61 18.52
C ASN A 57 -29.51 3.13 17.08
N PHE A 58 -28.45 3.69 16.47
CA PHE A 58 -28.44 4.01 15.04
C PHE A 58 -27.12 3.57 14.43
N TRP A 59 -27.17 2.58 13.53
CA TRP A 59 -25.99 1.96 12.95
C TRP A 59 -25.68 2.53 11.56
N GLU A 60 -24.39 2.72 11.29
CA GLU A 60 -23.88 3.34 10.07
C GLU A 60 -22.63 2.62 9.57
N MET A 61 -22.51 2.42 8.26
CA MET A 61 -21.33 1.79 7.64
C MET A 61 -20.08 2.68 7.73
N GLY A 62 -20.25 3.99 7.82
CA GLY A 62 -19.20 5.01 7.86
C GLY A 62 -19.78 6.41 7.63
N ASP A 63 -18.94 7.36 7.20
CA ASP A 63 -19.37 8.75 6.93
C ASP A 63 -20.43 8.85 5.81
N GLN A 64 -20.48 7.85 4.93
CA GLN A 64 -21.47 7.70 3.85
C GLN A 64 -21.87 6.23 3.71
N GLY A 65 -23.08 6.00 3.20
CA GLY A 65 -23.57 4.66 2.84
C GLY A 65 -24.79 4.19 3.63
N PRO A 66 -25.15 2.90 3.50
CA PRO A 66 -26.33 2.34 4.16
C PRO A 66 -26.29 2.47 5.69
N CYS A 67 -27.42 2.86 6.27
CA CYS A 67 -27.60 3.06 7.70
C CYS A 67 -29.05 2.87 8.14
N GLY A 68 -29.29 2.80 9.45
CA GLY A 68 -30.63 2.69 9.99
C GLY A 68 -30.70 2.57 11.51
N PRO A 69 -31.91 2.70 12.09
CA PRO A 69 -32.12 2.41 13.49
C PRO A 69 -31.80 0.94 13.77
N CYS A 70 -31.38 0.65 14.98
CA CYS A 70 -31.14 -0.71 15.42
C CYS A 70 -31.72 -0.98 16.80
N SER A 71 -31.83 -2.26 17.11
CA SER A 71 -32.27 -2.77 18.39
C SER A 71 -31.30 -3.83 18.87
N GLU A 72 -30.75 -3.61 20.06
CA GLU A 72 -29.76 -4.49 20.65
C GLU A 72 -30.39 -5.33 21.76
N ILE A 73 -29.81 -6.50 22.01
CA ILE A 73 -30.18 -7.40 23.08
C ILE A 73 -29.01 -7.48 24.03
N HIS A 74 -29.26 -7.25 25.32
CA HIS A 74 -28.27 -7.34 26.38
C HIS A 74 -28.61 -8.46 27.35
N TYR A 75 -27.57 -9.05 27.95
CA TYR A 75 -27.71 -10.12 28.94
C TYR A 75 -26.99 -9.75 30.23
N ASP A 76 -27.73 -9.77 31.34
CA ASP A 76 -27.15 -9.63 32.69
C ASP A 76 -26.66 -10.99 33.20
N ARG A 77 -25.32 -11.14 33.26
CA ARG A 77 -24.66 -12.36 33.74
C ARG A 77 -24.98 -12.67 35.19
N ILE A 78 -25.21 -11.65 36.01
CA ILE A 78 -25.48 -11.83 37.45
C ILE A 78 -26.93 -12.33 37.65
N GLY A 79 -27.89 -11.66 37.02
CA GLY A 79 -29.31 -11.99 37.12
C GLY A 79 -29.90 -11.72 38.50
N GLY A 80 -31.22 -11.90 38.63
CA GLY A 80 -31.93 -11.69 39.90
C GLY A 80 -31.93 -10.24 40.41
N ARG A 81 -31.59 -9.28 39.56
CA ARG A 81 -31.53 -7.84 39.85
C ARG A 81 -32.15 -7.03 38.71
N ASP A 82 -32.34 -5.73 38.95
CA ASP A 82 -32.59 -4.78 37.87
C ASP A 82 -31.26 -4.18 37.38
N ALA A 83 -30.89 -4.51 36.15
CA ALA A 83 -29.73 -4.03 35.44
C ALA A 83 -30.05 -2.97 34.36
N SER A 84 -31.27 -2.43 34.33
CA SER A 84 -31.70 -1.45 33.32
C SER A 84 -30.75 -0.25 33.19
N ALA A 85 -30.29 0.29 34.32
CA ALA A 85 -29.34 1.41 34.38
C ALA A 85 -27.90 1.06 33.92
N LEU A 86 -27.60 -0.23 33.73
CA LEU A 86 -26.27 -0.72 33.32
C LEU A 86 -26.22 -1.05 31.82
N VAL A 87 -27.38 -1.12 31.14
CA VAL A 87 -27.45 -1.32 29.69
C VAL A 87 -26.80 -0.14 28.99
N ASN A 88 -25.88 -0.43 28.06
CA ASN A 88 -25.06 0.58 27.35
C ASN A 88 -24.25 1.52 28.28
N ALA A 89 -23.93 1.06 29.50
CA ALA A 89 -23.11 1.78 30.48
C ALA A 89 -21.68 1.20 30.62
N ASP A 90 -21.23 0.41 29.64
CA ASP A 90 -19.92 -0.28 29.64
C ASP A 90 -19.67 -1.20 30.86
N ASP A 91 -20.74 -1.73 31.49
CA ASP A 91 -20.61 -2.70 32.59
C ASP A 91 -20.20 -4.08 32.06
N PRO A 92 -19.14 -4.71 32.59
CA PRO A 92 -18.64 -5.99 32.09
C PRO A 92 -19.58 -7.18 32.31
N ASN A 93 -20.59 -7.03 33.19
CA ASN A 93 -21.56 -8.07 33.49
C ASN A 93 -22.89 -7.91 32.75
N VAL A 94 -23.10 -6.77 32.08
CA VAL A 94 -24.30 -6.47 31.28
C VAL A 94 -23.86 -6.22 29.86
N ILE A 95 -23.81 -7.31 29.09
CA ILE A 95 -23.17 -7.31 27.78
C ILE A 95 -24.22 -7.32 26.67
N GLU A 96 -23.99 -6.49 25.66
CA GLU A 96 -24.69 -6.58 24.38
C GLU A 96 -24.28 -7.90 23.71
N ILE A 97 -25.25 -8.72 23.32
CA ILE A 97 -25.01 -10.05 22.74
C ILE A 97 -25.45 -10.13 21.29
N TRP A 98 -26.37 -9.27 20.86
CA TRP A 98 -26.94 -9.29 19.53
C TRP A 98 -27.45 -7.90 19.13
N ASN A 99 -27.06 -7.42 17.95
CA ASN A 99 -27.59 -6.20 17.35
C ASN A 99 -28.44 -6.52 16.10
N ASN A 100 -29.64 -5.94 16.00
CA ASN A 100 -30.54 -6.05 14.86
C ASN A 100 -30.71 -4.67 14.21
N VAL A 101 -30.09 -4.46 13.07
CA VAL A 101 -30.08 -3.21 12.33
C VAL A 101 -31.13 -3.25 11.21
N PHE A 102 -31.98 -2.24 11.18
CA PHE A 102 -33.01 -2.06 10.16
C PHE A 102 -32.52 -1.07 9.10
N ILE A 103 -31.71 -1.57 8.16
CA ILE A 103 -31.12 -0.76 7.10
C ILE A 103 -32.23 -0.23 6.19
N GLN A 104 -32.45 1.08 6.29
CA GLN A 104 -33.54 1.76 5.57
C GLN A 104 -33.16 3.13 5.01
N PHE A 105 -31.98 3.64 5.35
CA PHE A 105 -31.45 4.90 4.83
C PHE A 105 -30.11 4.71 4.14
N ASN A 106 -29.77 5.62 3.24
CA ASN A 106 -28.44 5.87 2.74
C ASN A 106 -28.01 7.27 3.20
N ARG A 107 -26.87 7.36 3.89
CA ARG A 107 -26.26 8.63 4.25
C ARG A 107 -25.43 9.15 3.08
N GLU A 108 -25.78 10.34 2.64
CA GLU A 108 -25.13 11.04 1.53
C GLU A 108 -23.92 11.85 2.03
N ALA A 109 -23.07 12.31 1.12
CA ALA A 109 -21.87 13.07 1.44
C ALA A 109 -22.12 14.39 2.21
N ASP A 110 -23.32 14.96 2.09
CA ASP A 110 -23.75 16.15 2.83
C ASP A 110 -24.35 15.83 4.22
N GLY A 111 -24.34 14.55 4.61
CA GLY A 111 -24.90 14.04 5.85
C GLY A 111 -26.41 13.79 5.80
N SER A 112 -27.10 14.11 4.69
CA SER A 112 -28.54 13.86 4.56
C SER A 112 -28.87 12.37 4.43
N LEU A 113 -30.06 11.99 4.89
CA LEU A 113 -30.55 10.60 4.87
C LEU A 113 -31.60 10.43 3.78
N LYS A 114 -31.33 9.54 2.82
CA LYS A 114 -32.29 9.14 1.79
C LYS A 114 -32.85 7.75 2.07
N LEU A 115 -34.15 7.56 1.92
CA LEU A 115 -34.75 6.23 2.04
C LEU A 115 -34.22 5.30 0.95
N LEU A 116 -33.84 4.09 1.35
CA LEU A 116 -33.45 3.05 0.42
C LEU A 116 -34.69 2.47 -0.30
N PRO A 117 -34.59 2.15 -1.60
CA PRO A 117 -35.67 1.52 -2.34
C PRO A 117 -35.96 0.09 -1.86
N ALA A 118 -34.94 -0.59 -1.32
CA ALA A 118 -35.06 -1.89 -0.68
C ALA A 118 -34.51 -1.81 0.74
N LYS A 119 -35.29 -2.28 1.71
CA LYS A 119 -34.90 -2.35 3.12
C LYS A 119 -34.40 -3.75 3.44
N HIS A 120 -33.41 -3.84 4.32
CA HIS A 120 -32.81 -5.11 4.72
C HIS A 120 -32.60 -5.15 6.24
N VAL A 121 -32.62 -6.35 6.80
CA VAL A 121 -32.23 -6.57 8.19
C VAL A 121 -30.78 -7.05 8.16
N ASP A 122 -29.89 -6.26 8.75
CA ASP A 122 -28.51 -6.65 9.03
C ASP A 122 -28.44 -7.00 10.52
N THR A 123 -27.94 -8.19 10.85
CA THR A 123 -28.00 -8.68 12.23
C THR A 123 -26.69 -9.36 12.59
N GLY A 124 -26.17 -9.03 13.77
CA GLY A 124 -24.87 -9.50 14.25
C GLY A 124 -24.95 -10.00 15.68
N MET A 125 -24.61 -11.26 15.89
CA MET A 125 -24.49 -11.86 17.22
C MET A 125 -23.03 -12.23 17.47
N GLY A 126 -22.44 -11.74 18.56
CA GLY A 126 -21.05 -12.02 18.88
C GLY A 126 -20.86 -13.46 19.35
N LEU A 127 -20.23 -14.32 18.54
CA LEU A 127 -19.99 -15.73 18.86
C LEU A 127 -19.23 -15.91 20.18
N GLU A 128 -18.18 -15.13 20.41
CA GLU A 128 -17.38 -15.18 21.64
C GLU A 128 -18.19 -14.76 22.88
N ARG A 129 -19.06 -13.76 22.74
CA ARG A 129 -19.93 -13.27 23.83
C ARG A 129 -21.00 -14.31 24.18
N ILE A 130 -21.69 -14.88 23.19
CA ILE A 130 -22.71 -15.89 23.44
C ILE A 130 -22.09 -17.19 24.00
N THR A 131 -20.92 -17.61 23.49
CA THR A 131 -20.23 -18.81 23.96
C THR A 131 -19.83 -18.68 25.42
N SER A 132 -19.29 -17.53 25.84
CA SER A 132 -18.95 -17.31 27.25
C SER A 132 -20.17 -17.25 28.15
N ILE A 133 -21.34 -16.82 27.68
CA ILE A 133 -22.58 -16.95 28.46
C ILE A 133 -22.99 -18.42 28.60
N LEU A 134 -23.03 -19.16 27.49
CA LEU A 134 -23.48 -20.55 27.46
C LEU A 134 -22.59 -21.48 28.30
N GLN A 135 -21.30 -21.16 28.41
CA GLN A 135 -20.33 -21.90 29.23
C GLN A 135 -20.20 -21.37 30.67
N ASP A 136 -21.01 -20.38 31.05
CA ASP A 136 -20.98 -19.71 32.36
C ASP A 136 -19.57 -19.17 32.70
N LYS A 137 -18.96 -18.48 31.74
CA LYS A 137 -17.63 -17.85 31.85
C LYS A 137 -17.77 -16.34 31.90
N MET A 138 -17.05 -15.70 32.82
CA MET A 138 -17.08 -14.24 32.98
C MET A 138 -16.29 -13.47 31.90
N SER A 139 -15.50 -14.18 31.09
CA SER A 139 -14.61 -13.63 30.08
C SER A 139 -14.75 -14.42 28.78
N ASN A 140 -14.71 -13.72 27.65
CA ASN A 140 -14.66 -14.35 26.33
C ASN A 140 -13.44 -15.28 26.18
N TYR A 141 -12.34 -14.94 26.86
CA TYR A 141 -11.07 -15.65 26.79
C TYR A 141 -11.02 -16.90 27.67
N ALA A 142 -11.97 -17.08 28.60
CA ALA A 142 -12.06 -18.26 29.45
C ALA A 142 -12.88 -19.41 28.82
N THR A 143 -13.12 -19.34 27.52
CA THR A 143 -13.91 -20.29 26.74
C THR A 143 -13.03 -21.25 25.94
N ASP A 144 -13.62 -22.36 25.50
CA ASP A 144 -12.97 -23.32 24.60
C ASP A 144 -12.52 -22.74 23.25
N ILE A 145 -13.01 -21.56 22.85
CA ILE A 145 -12.51 -20.81 21.67
C ILE A 145 -11.04 -20.41 21.86
N PHE A 146 -10.63 -20.03 23.07
CA PHE A 146 -9.29 -19.49 23.35
C PHE A 146 -8.39 -20.43 24.13
N MET A 147 -8.94 -21.31 24.96
CA MET A 147 -8.14 -22.19 25.82
C MET A 147 -7.08 -23.03 25.07
N PRO A 148 -7.33 -23.60 23.87
CA PRO A 148 -6.30 -24.33 23.14
C PRO A 148 -5.09 -23.45 22.76
N PHE A 149 -5.31 -22.17 22.44
CA PHE A 149 -4.24 -21.22 22.16
C PHE A 149 -3.40 -20.97 23.40
N PHE A 150 -4.02 -20.80 24.56
CA PHE A 150 -3.30 -20.54 25.80
C PHE A 150 -2.48 -21.76 26.23
N VAL A 151 -2.99 -22.98 26.06
CA VAL A 151 -2.20 -24.20 26.29
C VAL A 151 -0.96 -24.25 25.38
N GLU A 152 -1.12 -23.90 24.10
CA GLU A 152 0.01 -23.91 23.17
C GLU A 152 1.02 -22.79 23.47
N ILE A 153 0.54 -21.59 23.81
CA ILE A 153 1.39 -20.47 24.24
C ILE A 153 2.19 -20.85 25.49
N GLU A 154 1.55 -21.45 26.51
CA GLU A 154 2.22 -21.94 27.71
C GLU A 154 3.33 -22.93 27.34
N ARG A 155 3.02 -23.90 26.46
CA ARG A 155 3.96 -24.94 26.02
C ARG A 155 5.19 -24.37 25.30
N VAL A 156 5.01 -23.40 24.40
CA VAL A 156 6.11 -22.87 23.57
C VAL A 156 6.92 -21.79 24.27
N THR A 157 6.33 -21.08 25.23
CA THR A 157 6.99 -19.99 25.95
C THR A 157 7.55 -20.41 27.31
N GLY A 158 6.93 -21.38 27.97
CA GLY A 158 7.21 -21.73 29.37
C GLY A 158 6.69 -20.70 30.38
N ALA A 159 5.82 -19.77 29.94
CA ALA A 159 5.16 -18.83 30.83
C ALA A 159 4.25 -19.55 31.84
N ARG A 160 3.88 -18.87 32.93
CA ARG A 160 2.89 -19.41 33.88
C ARG A 160 1.54 -19.67 33.18
N PRO A 161 0.69 -20.57 33.70
CA PRO A 161 -0.66 -20.76 33.19
C PRO A 161 -1.47 -19.46 33.21
N TYR A 162 -2.37 -19.34 32.24
CA TYR A 162 -3.35 -18.24 32.15
C TYR A 162 -4.32 -18.28 33.33
N THR A 163 -4.60 -17.11 33.95
CA THR A 163 -5.44 -17.02 35.15
C THR A 163 -6.71 -16.16 35.01
N ASP A 164 -6.98 -15.66 33.81
CA ASP A 164 -8.11 -14.79 33.48
C ASP A 164 -8.20 -13.45 34.24
N LYS A 165 -7.07 -12.94 34.73
CA LYS A 165 -6.98 -11.63 35.41
C LYS A 165 -6.82 -10.49 34.41
N ILE A 166 -7.20 -9.28 34.84
CA ILE A 166 -7.12 -8.05 34.05
C ILE A 166 -6.66 -6.86 34.88
N GLY A 167 -6.09 -5.86 34.21
CA GLY A 167 -5.75 -4.58 34.81
C GLY A 167 -4.83 -4.73 36.02
N LYS A 168 -5.26 -4.21 37.17
CA LYS A 168 -4.46 -4.26 38.41
C LYS A 168 -4.25 -5.68 38.94
N ASP A 169 -5.14 -6.61 38.60
CA ASP A 169 -5.05 -7.99 39.06
C ASP A 169 -4.08 -8.82 38.21
N ASP A 170 -3.77 -8.38 36.98
CA ASP A 170 -2.74 -8.95 36.09
C ASP A 170 -1.43 -8.16 36.24
N SER A 171 -0.85 -8.17 37.44
CA SER A 171 0.28 -7.30 37.80
C SER A 171 1.58 -7.57 37.03
N ASP A 172 1.75 -8.76 36.46
CA ASP A 172 2.86 -9.13 35.59
C ASP A 172 2.54 -8.99 34.09
N GLY A 173 1.29 -8.64 33.74
CA GLY A 173 0.83 -8.46 32.36
C GLY A 173 0.74 -9.75 31.54
N VAL A 174 0.93 -10.91 32.17
CA VAL A 174 1.03 -12.20 31.46
C VAL A 174 -0.32 -12.58 30.86
N ASP A 175 -1.43 -12.41 31.58
CA ASP A 175 -2.76 -12.77 31.05
C ASP A 175 -3.14 -11.85 29.87
N MET A 176 -2.77 -10.56 29.93
CA MET A 176 -2.89 -9.65 28.80
C MET A 176 -2.09 -10.14 27.59
N ALA A 177 -0.85 -10.59 27.79
CA ALA A 177 -0.01 -11.09 26.72
C ALA A 177 -0.58 -12.35 26.06
N TYR A 178 -1.14 -13.29 26.85
CA TYR A 178 -1.87 -14.45 26.32
C TYR A 178 -3.01 -14.01 25.40
N ARG A 179 -3.86 -13.08 25.85
CA ARG A 179 -5.00 -12.58 25.07
C ARG A 179 -4.54 -11.92 23.77
N VAL A 180 -3.57 -11.00 23.84
CA VAL A 180 -3.03 -10.31 22.67
C VAL A 180 -2.47 -11.30 21.65
N VAL A 181 -1.64 -12.25 22.08
CA VAL A 181 -1.02 -13.23 21.19
C VAL A 181 -2.07 -14.11 20.51
N ALA A 182 -3.02 -14.67 21.28
CA ALA A 182 -4.05 -15.56 20.74
C ALA A 182 -4.99 -14.85 19.75
N ASP A 183 -5.40 -13.63 20.06
CA ASP A 183 -6.33 -12.87 19.22
C ASP A 183 -5.66 -12.43 17.91
N HIS A 184 -4.39 -12.05 17.99
CA HIS A 184 -3.62 -11.55 16.86
C HIS A 184 -3.19 -12.67 15.92
N ILE A 185 -2.84 -13.87 16.41
CA ILE A 185 -2.55 -15.01 15.52
C ILE A 185 -3.80 -15.44 14.74
N ARG A 186 -4.98 -15.44 15.39
CA ARG A 186 -6.27 -15.70 14.72
C ARG A 186 -6.51 -14.67 13.61
N THR A 187 -6.47 -13.39 13.96
CA THR A 187 -6.69 -12.29 13.02
C THR A 187 -5.77 -12.37 11.80
N LEU A 188 -4.47 -12.58 12.02
CA LEU A 188 -3.50 -12.66 10.93
C LEU A 188 -3.70 -13.90 10.06
N SER A 189 -4.03 -15.04 10.66
CA SER A 189 -4.21 -16.29 9.91
C SER A 189 -5.40 -16.20 8.96
N PHE A 190 -6.53 -15.67 9.43
CA PHE A 190 -7.70 -15.41 8.57
C PHE A 190 -7.39 -14.37 7.50
N ALA A 191 -6.80 -13.22 7.86
CA ALA A 191 -6.50 -12.18 6.89
C ALA A 191 -5.53 -12.66 5.78
N ILE A 192 -4.54 -13.48 6.13
CA ILE A 192 -3.58 -14.03 5.16
C ILE A 192 -4.22 -15.13 4.30
N ALA A 193 -5.10 -15.95 4.86
CA ALA A 193 -5.88 -16.93 4.08
C ALA A 193 -6.76 -16.23 3.02
N ASP A 194 -7.33 -15.07 3.36
CA ASP A 194 -8.11 -14.23 2.45
C ASP A 194 -7.26 -13.41 1.45
N GLY A 195 -5.93 -13.60 1.47
CA GLY A 195 -5.00 -13.00 0.50
C GLY A 195 -4.42 -11.64 0.89
N ALA A 196 -4.69 -11.12 2.09
CA ALA A 196 -3.99 -9.93 2.60
C ALA A 196 -2.59 -10.29 3.11
N ARG A 197 -1.67 -9.32 3.16
CA ARG A 197 -0.32 -9.55 3.72
C ARG A 197 0.16 -8.38 4.57
N PRO A 198 1.03 -8.60 5.57
CA PRO A 198 1.67 -7.51 6.28
C PRO A 198 2.52 -6.63 5.36
N GLY A 199 2.28 -5.31 5.36
CA GLY A 199 2.88 -4.36 4.41
C GLY A 199 3.07 -2.96 4.99
N ASN A 200 3.41 -2.00 4.12
CA ASN A 200 3.72 -0.61 4.54
C ASN A 200 2.52 0.34 4.48
N GLU A 201 1.45 -0.02 3.78
CA GLU A 201 0.35 0.90 3.46
C GLU A 201 -1.03 0.27 3.70
N GLY A 202 -2.05 1.11 3.88
CA GLY A 202 -3.45 0.69 3.96
C GLY A 202 -3.72 -0.45 4.95
N ARG A 203 -4.50 -1.46 4.52
CA ARG A 203 -4.85 -2.64 5.33
C ARG A 203 -3.62 -3.49 5.69
N ASP A 204 -2.64 -3.53 4.81
CA ASP A 204 -1.43 -4.34 4.98
C ASP A 204 -0.57 -3.77 6.11
N PHE A 205 -0.53 -2.44 6.25
CA PHE A 205 0.08 -1.77 7.39
C PHE A 205 -0.59 -2.18 8.71
N VAL A 206 -1.92 -2.24 8.76
CA VAL A 206 -2.66 -2.67 9.96
C VAL A 206 -2.26 -4.08 10.37
N LEU A 207 -2.21 -5.04 9.43
CA LEU A 207 -1.78 -6.41 9.72
C LEU A 207 -0.35 -6.46 10.25
N ARG A 208 0.56 -5.66 9.68
CA ARG A 208 1.91 -5.55 10.20
C ARG A 208 1.95 -5.05 11.65
N ARG A 209 1.13 -4.08 12.02
CA ARG A 209 1.04 -3.58 13.41
C ARG A 209 0.56 -4.66 14.36
N VAL A 210 -0.48 -5.41 13.96
CA VAL A 210 -1.02 -6.55 14.72
C VAL A 210 0.07 -7.59 14.96
N LEU A 211 0.80 -8.01 13.92
CA LEU A 211 1.88 -8.97 14.04
C LEU A 211 2.97 -8.51 15.01
N ARG A 212 3.45 -7.28 14.82
CA ARG A 212 4.53 -6.71 15.66
C ARG A 212 4.13 -6.58 17.12
N ARG A 213 2.88 -6.21 17.39
CA ARG A 213 2.34 -6.15 18.75
C ARG A 213 2.34 -7.53 19.39
N ALA A 214 1.85 -8.55 18.71
CA ALA A 214 1.82 -9.92 19.23
C ALA A 214 3.22 -10.47 19.52
N VAL A 215 4.14 -10.31 18.57
CA VAL A 215 5.54 -10.75 18.74
C VAL A 215 6.21 -10.02 19.90
N ARG A 216 5.97 -8.71 20.07
CA ARG A 216 6.50 -7.95 21.22
C ARG A 216 6.00 -8.52 22.55
N TYR A 217 4.69 -8.67 22.71
CA TYR A 217 4.11 -9.21 23.95
C TYR A 217 4.65 -10.62 24.25
N GLY A 218 4.74 -11.48 23.23
CA GLY A 218 5.34 -12.79 23.39
C GLY A 218 6.81 -12.74 23.85
N ARG A 219 7.62 -11.88 23.23
CA ARG A 219 9.05 -11.75 23.57
C ARG A 219 9.31 -11.10 24.93
N GLU A 220 8.66 -9.98 25.19
CA GLU A 220 8.94 -9.12 26.36
C GLU A 220 8.25 -9.62 27.63
N VAL A 221 7.03 -10.15 27.52
CA VAL A 221 6.22 -10.55 28.68
C VAL A 221 6.24 -12.07 28.88
N LEU A 222 6.06 -12.84 27.80
CA LEU A 222 6.00 -14.31 27.88
C LEU A 222 7.37 -14.99 27.76
N GLY A 223 8.44 -14.25 27.45
CA GLY A 223 9.79 -14.81 27.30
C GLY A 223 9.96 -15.70 26.05
N ALA A 224 9.11 -15.52 25.05
CA ALA A 224 9.11 -16.34 23.85
C ALA A 224 10.39 -16.20 22.99
N LYS A 225 10.71 -17.26 22.24
CA LYS A 225 11.83 -17.28 21.30
C LYS A 225 11.37 -16.91 19.89
N GLU A 226 12.31 -16.61 19.00
CA GLU A 226 12.01 -16.36 17.59
C GLU A 226 11.33 -17.58 16.97
N GLY A 227 10.28 -17.34 16.18
CA GLY A 227 9.49 -18.36 15.50
C GLY A 227 8.34 -18.91 16.35
N PHE A 228 8.16 -18.46 17.60
CA PHE A 228 7.06 -18.93 18.44
C PHE A 228 5.70 -18.54 17.84
N PHE A 229 5.61 -17.34 17.26
CA PHE A 229 4.33 -16.78 16.83
C PHE A 229 3.86 -17.46 15.55
N ALA A 230 4.76 -17.67 14.58
CA ALA A 230 4.48 -18.53 13.43
C ALA A 230 4.11 -19.97 13.86
N GLY A 231 4.72 -20.49 14.93
CA GLY A 231 4.37 -21.79 15.49
C GLY A 231 2.92 -21.93 15.97
N LEU A 232 2.22 -20.83 16.23
CA LEU A 232 0.81 -20.84 16.65
C LEU A 232 -0.18 -21.01 15.49
N VAL A 233 0.27 -21.02 14.23
CA VAL A 233 -0.62 -21.21 13.07
C VAL A 233 -1.33 -22.56 13.13
N ASP A 234 -0.65 -23.61 13.60
CA ASP A 234 -1.23 -24.96 13.65
C ASP A 234 -2.42 -25.06 14.61
N VAL A 235 -2.41 -24.32 15.72
CA VAL A 235 -3.56 -24.29 16.63
C VAL A 235 -4.74 -23.50 16.05
N VAL A 236 -4.49 -22.49 15.19
CA VAL A 236 -5.56 -21.83 14.44
C VAL A 236 -6.22 -22.82 13.47
N VAL A 237 -5.40 -23.49 12.65
CA VAL A 237 -5.90 -24.45 11.64
C VAL A 237 -6.63 -25.61 12.30
N SER A 238 -6.15 -26.11 13.44
CA SER A 238 -6.79 -27.19 14.17
C SER A 238 -8.15 -26.79 14.76
N ASN A 239 -8.29 -25.55 15.25
CA ASN A 239 -9.55 -25.07 15.86
C ASN A 239 -10.59 -24.63 14.83
N PHE A 240 -10.16 -24.10 13.67
CA PHE A 240 -11.05 -23.45 12.71
C PHE A 240 -11.12 -24.15 11.35
N GLY A 241 -10.18 -25.03 11.01
CA GLY A 241 -10.01 -25.57 9.67
C GLY A 241 -11.16 -26.44 9.14
N GLU A 242 -11.99 -27.02 10.02
CA GLU A 242 -13.20 -27.75 9.60
C GLU A 242 -14.27 -26.78 9.05
N ALA A 243 -14.47 -25.65 9.71
CA ALA A 243 -15.43 -24.63 9.29
C ALA A 243 -14.89 -23.71 8.18
N PHE A 244 -13.55 -23.56 8.11
CA PHE A 244 -12.85 -22.66 7.19
C PHE A 244 -11.72 -23.42 6.44
N PRO A 245 -12.06 -24.21 5.40
CA PRO A 245 -11.10 -25.05 4.66
C PRO A 245 -9.96 -24.26 3.99
N GLU A 246 -10.17 -22.99 3.71
CA GLU A 246 -9.18 -22.05 3.21
C GLU A 246 -8.00 -21.88 4.17
N LEU A 247 -8.20 -21.95 5.49
CA LEU A 247 -7.12 -21.94 6.48
C LEU A 247 -6.22 -23.16 6.34
N VAL A 248 -6.80 -24.34 6.08
CA VAL A 248 -6.06 -25.58 5.86
C VAL A 248 -5.23 -25.47 4.58
N SER A 249 -5.84 -24.97 3.51
CA SER A 249 -5.20 -24.83 2.20
C SER A 249 -4.08 -23.78 2.21
N ALA A 250 -4.25 -22.70 2.99
CA ALA A 250 -3.28 -21.62 3.09
C ALA A 250 -2.27 -21.78 4.24
N ARG A 251 -2.31 -22.88 5.01
CA ARG A 251 -1.52 -23.08 6.24
C ARG A 251 -0.04 -22.72 6.07
N ASP A 252 0.61 -23.23 5.03
CA ASP A 252 2.04 -22.98 4.80
C ASP A 252 2.30 -21.52 4.39
N THR A 253 1.42 -20.93 3.57
CA THR A 253 1.49 -19.52 3.20
C THR A 253 1.38 -18.61 4.43
N ILE A 254 0.44 -18.91 5.34
CA ILE A 254 0.25 -18.18 6.60
C ILE A 254 1.50 -18.30 7.47
N PHE A 255 1.97 -19.54 7.68
CA PHE A 255 3.14 -19.84 8.49
C PHE A 255 4.38 -19.09 8.00
N GLU A 256 4.69 -19.20 6.71
CA GLU A 256 5.88 -18.59 6.12
C GLU A 256 5.82 -17.06 6.17
N THR A 257 4.66 -16.47 5.87
CA THR A 257 4.47 -15.01 5.94
C THR A 257 4.71 -14.49 7.36
N ILE A 258 4.14 -15.14 8.36
CA ILE A 258 4.29 -14.73 9.76
C ILE A 258 5.74 -14.94 10.22
N ARG A 259 6.35 -16.06 9.84
CA ARG A 259 7.75 -16.39 10.19
C ARG A 259 8.73 -15.37 9.63
N GLU A 260 8.61 -15.01 8.37
CA GLU A 260 9.48 -14.02 7.71
C GLU A 260 9.36 -12.65 8.38
N GLU A 261 8.13 -12.22 8.65
CA GLU A 261 7.86 -10.96 9.34
C GLU A 261 8.37 -10.97 10.79
N GLU A 262 8.16 -12.06 11.53
CA GLU A 262 8.64 -12.24 12.90
C GLU A 262 10.18 -12.22 12.97
N ALA A 263 10.86 -12.90 12.04
CA ALA A 263 12.33 -12.91 11.96
C ALA A 263 12.88 -11.54 11.57
N SER A 264 12.23 -10.86 10.61
CA SER A 264 12.57 -9.50 10.18
C SER A 264 12.48 -8.52 11.35
N PHE A 265 11.40 -8.60 12.12
CA PHE A 265 11.17 -7.73 13.25
C PHE A 265 12.05 -8.06 14.47
N SER A 266 12.29 -9.35 14.75
CA SER A 266 13.11 -9.78 15.88
C SER A 266 14.52 -9.19 15.88
N ARG A 267 15.11 -8.98 14.69
CA ARG A 267 16.45 -8.39 14.53
C ARG A 267 16.54 -6.94 15.02
N THR A 268 15.47 -6.16 14.90
CA THR A 268 15.43 -4.74 15.28
C THR A 268 14.78 -4.52 16.65
N LEU A 269 13.91 -5.43 17.08
CA LEU A 269 13.07 -5.32 18.27
C LEU A 269 13.87 -5.12 19.57
N MET A 270 14.85 -5.98 19.85
CA MET A 270 15.57 -5.95 21.14
C MET A 270 16.35 -4.64 21.35
N LYS A 271 17.07 -4.20 20.32
CA LYS A 271 17.83 -2.94 20.36
C LYS A 271 16.89 -1.74 20.47
N GLY A 272 15.76 -1.77 19.77
CA GLY A 272 14.74 -0.73 19.83
C GLY A 272 14.06 -0.61 21.19
N ILE A 273 13.68 -1.73 21.82
CA ILE A 273 13.09 -1.74 23.19
C ILE A 273 14.09 -1.20 24.21
N GLU A 274 15.35 -1.64 24.16
CA GLU A 274 16.37 -1.15 25.09
C GLU A 274 16.60 0.36 24.92
N ARG A 275 16.63 0.84 23.67
CA ARG A 275 16.75 2.26 23.38
C ARG A 275 15.53 3.04 23.85
N PHE A 276 14.32 2.54 23.59
CA PHE A 276 13.08 3.15 24.07
C PHE A 276 13.10 3.32 25.59
N LYS A 277 13.41 2.25 26.34
CA LYS A 277 13.48 2.28 27.82
C LYS A 277 14.46 3.35 28.33
N LYS A 278 15.59 3.53 27.65
CA LYS A 278 16.58 4.57 28.01
C LYS A 278 16.04 5.98 27.78
N VAL A 279 15.39 6.22 26.65
CA VAL A 279 14.87 7.55 26.31
C VAL A 279 13.61 7.87 27.12
N SER A 280 12.70 6.91 27.31
CA SER A 280 11.49 7.10 28.10
C SER A 280 11.80 7.39 29.57
N ALA A 281 12.87 6.82 30.13
CA ALA A 281 13.32 7.10 31.49
C ALA A 281 13.81 8.55 31.70
N SER A 282 14.22 9.24 30.63
CA SER A 282 14.57 10.66 30.68
C SER A 282 13.38 11.61 30.56
N VAL A 283 12.17 11.08 30.32
CA VAL A 283 10.93 11.85 30.23
C VAL A 283 10.20 11.78 31.58
N SER A 284 9.70 12.92 32.07
CA SER A 284 8.88 12.97 33.27
C SER A 284 7.56 12.20 33.10
N ALA A 285 7.01 11.65 34.18
CA ALA A 285 5.69 10.99 34.14
C ALA A 285 4.62 11.91 33.54
N GLY A 286 3.79 11.40 32.62
CA GLY A 286 2.82 12.22 31.87
C GLY A 286 3.43 13.07 30.75
N GLY A 287 4.74 12.97 30.52
CA GLY A 287 5.47 13.78 29.55
C GLY A 287 5.34 13.31 28.11
N VAL A 288 5.94 14.08 27.20
CA VAL A 288 5.94 13.83 25.76
C VAL A 288 7.32 13.34 25.33
N LEU A 289 7.38 12.20 24.66
CA LEU A 289 8.57 11.72 23.96
C LEU A 289 8.74 12.53 22.67
N GLY A 290 9.86 13.24 22.54
CA GLY A 290 10.08 14.19 21.45
C GLY A 290 10.17 13.55 20.07
N GLY A 291 9.83 14.34 19.05
CA GLY A 291 9.83 13.89 17.66
C GLY A 291 11.20 13.47 17.13
N GLU A 292 12.27 14.07 17.65
CA GLU A 292 13.65 13.70 17.32
C GLU A 292 14.00 12.29 17.83
N GLU A 293 13.57 11.94 19.03
CA GLU A 293 13.82 10.61 19.57
C GLU A 293 12.95 9.53 18.91
N LEU A 294 11.71 9.87 18.56
CA LEU A 294 10.86 9.03 17.70
C LEU A 294 11.52 8.77 16.35
N PHE A 295 12.05 9.84 15.73
CA PHE A 295 12.72 9.76 14.44
C PHE A 295 14.00 8.94 14.53
N LEU A 296 14.81 9.13 15.59
CA LEU A 296 16.01 8.34 15.84
C LEU A 296 15.69 6.85 16.01
N LEU A 297 14.66 6.51 16.81
CA LEU A 297 14.19 5.14 17.00
C LEU A 297 13.82 4.50 15.66
N TRP A 298 13.11 5.23 14.81
CA TRP A 298 12.71 4.76 13.48
C TRP A 298 13.88 4.66 12.49
N ASP A 299 14.62 5.75 12.27
CA ASP A 299 15.65 5.90 11.25
C ASP A 299 16.89 5.05 11.55
N THR A 300 17.40 5.14 12.78
CA THR A 300 18.67 4.49 13.15
C THR A 300 18.49 3.07 13.66
N TYR A 301 17.42 2.81 14.42
CA TYR A 301 17.19 1.51 15.07
C TYR A 301 16.13 0.66 14.36
N GLY A 302 15.49 1.18 13.31
CA GLY A 302 14.43 0.48 12.59
C GLY A 302 13.20 0.19 13.46
N PHE A 303 13.05 0.94 14.56
CA PHE A 303 12.02 0.71 15.56
C PHE A 303 10.71 1.39 15.13
N PRO A 304 9.60 0.65 15.01
CA PRO A 304 8.38 1.21 14.42
C PRO A 304 7.78 2.34 15.26
N VAL A 305 7.38 3.44 14.61
CA VAL A 305 6.77 4.61 15.28
C VAL A 305 5.48 4.20 15.98
N ASP A 306 4.66 3.37 15.34
CA ASP A 306 3.40 2.88 15.89
C ASP A 306 3.58 2.04 17.16
N LEU A 307 4.68 1.29 17.25
CA LEU A 307 5.02 0.52 18.43
C LEU A 307 5.54 1.44 19.55
N THR A 308 6.30 2.46 19.17
CA THR A 308 6.79 3.49 20.09
C THR A 308 5.64 4.26 20.72
N GLU A 309 4.63 4.64 19.94
CA GLU A 309 3.40 5.26 20.42
C GLU A 309 2.66 4.39 21.42
N LEU A 310 2.50 3.10 21.11
CA LEU A 310 1.86 2.14 22.01
C LEU A 310 2.62 2.03 23.33
N MET A 311 3.96 1.93 23.28
CA MET A 311 4.79 1.85 24.47
C MET A 311 4.75 3.15 25.28
N CYS A 312 4.68 4.32 24.64
CA CYS A 312 4.45 5.59 25.31
C CYS A 312 3.14 5.54 26.12
N GLN A 313 2.03 5.14 25.49
CA GLN A 313 0.73 5.06 26.16
C GLN A 313 0.74 4.11 27.36
N GLU A 314 1.38 2.95 27.24
CA GLU A 314 1.52 1.97 28.34
C GLU A 314 2.35 2.52 29.52
N HIS A 315 3.26 3.46 29.27
CA HIS A 315 4.05 4.14 30.30
C HIS A 315 3.42 5.48 30.75
N GLY A 316 2.21 5.80 30.31
CA GLY A 316 1.55 7.07 30.60
C GLY A 316 2.24 8.28 29.97
N LEU A 317 2.93 8.09 28.84
CA LEU A 317 3.58 9.12 28.04
C LEU A 317 2.80 9.36 26.73
N THR A 318 3.05 10.49 26.09
CA THR A 318 2.54 10.80 24.74
C THR A 318 3.70 10.87 23.75
N ALA A 319 3.47 10.54 22.48
CA ALA A 319 4.46 10.65 21.42
C ALA A 319 4.23 11.92 20.58
N ASP A 320 5.27 12.74 20.35
CA ASP A 320 5.21 13.92 19.47
C ASP A 320 5.26 13.53 17.98
N LYS A 321 4.11 13.09 17.44
CA LYS A 321 3.97 12.73 16.02
C LYS A 321 4.31 13.89 15.09
N ALA A 322 3.88 15.10 15.44
CA ALA A 322 4.13 16.28 14.62
C ALA A 322 5.64 16.57 14.53
N GLY A 323 6.38 16.37 15.62
CA GLY A 323 7.84 16.45 15.61
C GLY A 323 8.51 15.36 14.78
N PHE A 324 8.00 14.12 14.84
CA PHE A 324 8.48 13.04 13.98
C PHE A 324 8.31 13.38 12.49
N GLU A 325 7.12 13.86 12.10
CA GLU A 325 6.82 14.22 10.70
C GLU A 325 7.72 15.35 10.20
N ARG A 326 8.03 16.35 11.04
CA ARG A 326 9.01 17.39 10.71
C ARG A 326 10.39 16.79 10.45
N CYS A 327 10.90 15.95 11.34
CA CYS A 327 12.21 15.30 11.18
C CYS A 327 12.26 14.42 9.92
N PHE A 328 11.18 13.69 9.66
CA PHE A 328 11.03 12.85 8.48
C PHE A 328 11.00 13.67 7.18
N ALA A 329 10.26 14.78 7.16
CA ALA A 329 10.23 15.71 6.03
C ALA A 329 11.62 16.32 5.78
N GLU A 330 12.33 16.74 6.82
CA GLU A 330 13.69 17.27 6.70
C GLU A 330 14.68 16.22 6.18
N ALA A 331 14.56 14.96 6.60
CA ALA A 331 15.39 13.86 6.10
C ALA A 331 15.08 13.57 4.61
N LYS A 332 13.81 13.60 4.23
CA LYS A 332 13.35 13.45 2.85
C LYS A 332 13.84 14.60 1.96
N GLU A 333 13.78 15.84 2.45
CA GLU A 333 14.30 17.00 1.73
C GLU A 333 15.83 16.98 1.64
N ARG A 334 16.55 16.49 2.66
CA ARG A 334 18.00 16.24 2.58
C ARG A 334 18.35 15.19 1.51
N SER A 335 17.60 14.09 1.45
CA SER A 335 17.73 13.06 0.41
C SER A 335 17.40 13.60 -0.99
N ARG A 336 16.33 14.41 -1.12
CA ARG A 336 15.97 15.10 -2.36
C ARG A 336 16.99 16.16 -2.77
N ALA A 337 17.59 16.89 -1.84
CA ALA A 337 18.65 17.87 -2.10
C ALA A 337 19.95 17.18 -2.56
N ALA A 338 20.23 15.97 -2.05
CA ALA A 338 21.31 15.13 -2.56
C ALA A 338 21.04 14.66 -4.00
N ASN A 339 19.80 14.29 -4.33
CA ASN A 339 19.37 13.97 -5.71
C ASN A 339 19.20 15.19 -6.64
N LYS A 340 19.03 16.40 -6.08
CA LYS A 340 18.97 17.65 -6.87
C LYS A 340 20.33 18.12 -7.36
N LYS A 341 21.42 17.69 -6.73
CA LYS A 341 22.78 17.98 -7.23
C LYS A 341 23.11 17.24 -8.54
N SER A 342 22.29 16.28 -8.95
CA SER A 342 22.38 15.64 -10.28
C SER A 342 21.42 16.22 -11.33
N ALA A 343 20.51 17.14 -10.97
CA ALA A 343 19.65 17.86 -11.91
C ALA A 343 20.23 19.26 -12.16
N ALA A 344 21.31 19.34 -12.95
CA ALA A 344 21.86 20.61 -13.37
C ALA A 344 20.90 21.26 -14.37
N GLY A 345 20.17 22.31 -13.97
CA GLY A 345 19.43 23.11 -14.95
C GLY A 345 18.33 24.07 -14.51
N GLY A 346 17.90 24.17 -13.25
CA GLY A 346 17.10 25.29 -12.70
C GLY A 346 15.72 25.65 -13.30
N LEU A 347 15.39 25.24 -14.53
CA LEU A 347 14.13 25.47 -15.23
C LEU A 347 13.16 24.35 -14.88
N LYS A 348 11.99 24.73 -14.36
CA LYS A 348 10.92 23.80 -13.99
C LYS A 348 9.90 23.74 -15.12
N PHE A 349 9.76 22.59 -15.77
CA PHE A 349 8.72 22.34 -16.75
C PHE A 349 7.50 21.68 -16.07
N GLU A 350 6.80 22.48 -15.26
CA GLU A 350 5.66 22.05 -14.43
C GLU A 350 4.31 22.54 -15.03
N ALA A 351 3.20 22.25 -14.34
CA ALA A 351 1.84 22.48 -14.82
C ALA A 351 1.55 23.94 -15.26
N GLU A 352 2.17 24.92 -14.61
CA GLU A 352 2.04 26.34 -14.97
C GLU A 352 2.62 26.63 -16.36
N ALA A 353 3.80 26.08 -16.67
CA ALA A 353 4.45 26.28 -17.96
C ALA A 353 3.65 25.61 -19.08
N THR A 354 3.17 24.39 -18.87
CA THR A 354 2.33 23.69 -19.85
C THR A 354 0.96 24.35 -20.03
N GLY A 355 0.39 24.91 -18.95
CA GLY A 355 -0.87 25.66 -19.00
C GLY A 355 -0.74 26.95 -19.80
N HIS A 356 0.39 27.66 -19.69
CA HIS A 356 0.70 28.82 -20.52
C HIS A 356 0.77 28.45 -22.01
N LEU A 357 1.47 27.37 -22.36
CA LEU A 357 1.58 26.90 -23.75
C LEU A 357 0.22 26.54 -24.34
N GLN A 358 -0.62 25.84 -23.58
CA GLN A 358 -1.98 25.50 -24.02
C GLN A 358 -2.85 26.75 -24.21
N ALA A 359 -2.80 27.71 -23.27
CA ALA A 359 -3.54 28.96 -23.39
C ALA A 359 -3.07 29.83 -24.57
N ALA A 360 -1.78 29.76 -24.91
CA ALA A 360 -1.19 30.42 -26.07
C ALA A 360 -1.48 29.69 -27.40
N GLY A 361 -2.15 28.53 -27.37
CA GLY A 361 -2.48 27.76 -28.57
C GLY A 361 -1.28 27.08 -29.22
N VAL A 362 -0.21 26.82 -28.47
CA VAL A 362 0.97 26.10 -28.96
C VAL A 362 0.61 24.63 -29.18
N PRO A 363 0.85 24.06 -30.38
CA PRO A 363 0.56 22.65 -30.64
C PRO A 363 1.51 21.72 -29.85
N LEU A 364 1.05 20.50 -29.57
CA LEU A 364 1.87 19.46 -28.93
C LEU A 364 3.08 19.11 -29.81
N THR A 365 4.17 18.69 -29.18
CA THR A 365 5.38 18.29 -29.89
C THR A 365 5.19 16.92 -30.54
N ASP A 366 5.47 16.80 -31.83
CA ASP A 366 5.61 15.51 -32.52
C ASP A 366 6.98 14.90 -32.18
N ASP A 367 7.00 13.92 -31.28
CA ASP A 367 8.21 13.23 -30.86
C ASP A 367 8.37 11.83 -31.48
N GLU A 368 7.55 11.46 -32.48
CA GLU A 368 7.67 10.19 -33.19
C GLU A 368 9.06 9.94 -33.80
N PRO A 369 9.78 10.96 -34.34
CA PRO A 369 11.13 10.77 -34.87
C PRO A 369 12.15 10.22 -33.87
N LYS A 370 11.90 10.32 -32.55
CA LYS A 370 12.83 9.82 -31.52
C LYS A 370 13.10 8.31 -31.60
N TYR A 371 12.22 7.55 -32.25
CA TYR A 371 12.41 6.11 -32.46
C TYR A 371 13.32 5.78 -33.64
N GLY A 372 13.71 6.76 -34.45
CA GLY A 372 14.71 6.63 -35.50
C GLY A 372 16.12 7.04 -35.05
N ASP A 373 17.07 6.92 -35.98
CA ASP A 373 18.45 7.37 -35.82
C ASP A 373 18.78 8.56 -36.74
N ALA A 374 17.76 9.37 -37.08
CA ALA A 374 17.88 10.50 -37.99
C ALA A 374 17.48 11.81 -37.30
N ASP A 375 18.30 12.83 -37.54
CA ASP A 375 18.02 14.21 -37.17
C ASP A 375 16.74 14.73 -37.82
N ALA A 376 16.05 15.65 -37.15
CA ALA A 376 14.85 16.30 -37.65
C ALA A 376 15.07 17.81 -37.82
N ASP A 377 14.58 18.35 -38.93
CA ASP A 377 14.31 19.77 -39.05
C ASP A 377 13.04 20.08 -38.26
N ALA A 378 13.05 21.19 -37.52
CA ALA A 378 11.99 21.59 -36.61
C ALA A 378 11.83 23.11 -36.58
N LYS A 379 10.78 23.58 -35.94
CA LYS A 379 10.49 24.99 -35.71
C LYS A 379 10.39 25.27 -34.22
N VAL A 380 10.99 26.38 -33.78
CA VAL A 380 10.85 26.86 -32.40
C VAL A 380 9.44 27.37 -32.18
N LEU A 381 8.73 26.79 -31.21
CA LEU A 381 7.37 27.17 -30.84
C LEU A 381 7.29 28.03 -29.59
N ALA A 382 8.20 27.81 -28.64
CA ALA A 382 8.28 28.60 -27.43
C ALA A 382 9.70 28.56 -26.85
N ILE A 383 10.09 29.63 -26.17
CA ILE A 383 11.37 29.74 -25.47
C ILE A 383 11.08 30.07 -24.01
N LEU A 384 11.56 29.23 -23.10
CA LEU A 384 11.43 29.37 -21.66
C LEU A 384 12.78 29.76 -21.05
N THR A 385 12.78 30.82 -20.25
CA THR A 385 13.95 31.30 -19.51
C THR A 385 13.65 31.32 -18.02
N THR A 386 14.64 31.65 -17.20
CA THR A 386 14.45 31.85 -15.76
C THR A 386 13.49 33.01 -15.43
N SER A 387 13.28 33.93 -16.38
CA SER A 387 12.30 35.02 -16.32
C SER A 387 10.92 34.68 -16.91
N GLY A 388 10.70 33.46 -17.39
CA GLY A 388 9.47 33.02 -18.05
C GLY A 388 9.59 32.90 -19.57
N PHE A 389 8.45 32.82 -20.25
CA PHE A 389 8.39 32.69 -21.71
C PHE A 389 8.74 34.00 -22.42
N VAL A 390 9.55 33.91 -23.47
CA VAL A 390 10.03 35.04 -24.27
C VAL A 390 9.92 34.73 -25.77
N ASP A 391 9.76 35.78 -26.58
CA ASP A 391 9.71 35.64 -28.05
C ASP A 391 11.10 35.41 -28.66
N ALA A 392 12.16 35.84 -27.99
CA ALA A 392 13.54 35.65 -28.40
C ALA A 392 14.46 35.61 -27.18
N ALA A 393 15.53 34.81 -27.27
CA ALA A 393 16.57 34.72 -26.27
C ALA A 393 17.95 34.89 -26.92
N ASP A 394 18.84 35.59 -26.21
CA ASP A 394 20.24 35.79 -26.58
C ASP A 394 21.14 35.25 -25.46
N GLY A 395 22.00 34.30 -25.80
CA GLY A 395 22.92 33.61 -24.88
C GLY A 395 23.82 34.54 -24.07
N THR A 396 24.18 35.71 -24.60
CA THR A 396 25.01 36.69 -23.88
C THR A 396 24.26 37.48 -22.82
N SER A 397 22.94 37.52 -22.92
CA SER A 397 22.05 38.28 -22.02
C SER A 397 21.31 37.39 -21.02
N LEU A 398 21.33 36.06 -21.21
CA LEU A 398 20.69 35.11 -20.30
C LEU A 398 21.48 34.93 -19.01
N SER A 399 20.76 34.87 -17.88
CA SER A 399 21.30 34.48 -16.58
C SER A 399 20.85 33.07 -16.24
N GLY A 400 21.42 32.08 -16.96
CA GLY A 400 21.14 30.66 -16.76
C GLY A 400 20.72 29.94 -18.05
N PRO A 401 20.25 28.68 -17.92
CA PRO A 401 19.88 27.85 -19.06
C PRO A 401 18.64 28.36 -19.77
N CYS A 402 18.51 27.94 -21.03
CA CYS A 402 17.40 28.22 -21.92
C CYS A 402 16.65 26.92 -22.23
N GLY A 403 15.32 26.98 -22.21
CA GLY A 403 14.44 25.89 -22.59
C GLY A 403 13.77 26.19 -23.93
N VAL A 404 13.76 25.24 -24.87
CA VAL A 404 13.14 25.39 -26.20
C VAL A 404 12.12 24.30 -26.44
N VAL A 405 10.89 24.69 -26.77
CA VAL A 405 9.82 23.79 -27.25
C VAL A 405 9.79 23.83 -28.77
N LEU A 406 9.77 22.64 -29.39
CA LEU A 406 9.75 22.46 -30.84
C LEU A 406 8.41 21.86 -31.30
N ASP A 407 8.07 22.07 -32.56
CA ASP A 407 6.93 21.39 -33.21
C ASP A 407 7.19 19.90 -33.40
N ARG A 408 8.44 19.52 -33.67
CA ARG A 408 8.89 18.16 -33.87
C ARG A 408 10.28 17.95 -33.27
N THR A 409 10.57 16.76 -32.75
CA THR A 409 11.92 16.45 -32.25
C THR A 409 12.32 14.98 -32.40
N SER A 410 13.61 14.75 -32.65
CA SER A 410 14.23 13.42 -32.57
C SER A 410 14.78 13.12 -31.17
N PHE A 411 14.77 14.06 -30.22
CA PHE A 411 15.27 13.83 -28.85
C PHE A 411 14.31 12.95 -28.05
N TYR A 412 14.84 11.97 -27.30
CA TYR A 412 14.07 11.31 -26.26
C TYR A 412 14.11 12.19 -25.00
N ALA A 413 12.95 12.64 -24.54
CA ALA A 413 12.81 13.27 -23.23
C ALA A 413 12.83 12.21 -22.13
N GLU A 414 13.32 12.54 -20.94
CA GLU A 414 13.36 11.61 -19.80
C GLU A 414 11.95 11.13 -19.43
N GLN A 415 11.73 9.82 -19.51
CA GLN A 415 10.49 9.16 -19.15
C GLN A 415 10.69 7.64 -19.07
N GLY A 416 9.86 6.97 -18.27
CA GLY A 416 9.84 5.50 -18.16
C GLY A 416 11.16 4.90 -17.63
N GLY A 417 11.90 5.66 -16.83
CA GLY A 417 13.21 5.26 -16.30
C GLY A 417 14.38 5.46 -17.26
N GLN A 418 14.14 5.73 -18.54
CA GLN A 418 15.20 6.08 -19.50
C GLN A 418 15.58 7.56 -19.38
N VAL A 419 16.87 7.82 -19.18
CA VAL A 419 17.42 9.19 -19.18
C VAL A 419 17.23 9.85 -20.54
N PHE A 420 17.05 11.17 -20.53
CA PHE A 420 16.97 12.01 -21.72
C PHE A 420 18.18 11.88 -22.64
N ASP A 421 18.02 12.29 -23.90
CA ASP A 421 19.12 12.49 -24.84
C ASP A 421 19.79 13.86 -24.69
N THR A 422 21.05 13.91 -25.12
CA THR A 422 21.86 15.12 -25.23
C THR A 422 22.19 15.40 -26.69
N GLY A 423 22.59 16.63 -27.01
CA GLY A 423 22.88 17.02 -28.39
C GLY A 423 22.77 18.51 -28.61
N SER A 424 22.32 18.95 -29.78
CA SER A 424 22.11 20.37 -30.04
C SER A 424 20.88 20.68 -30.88
N VAL A 425 20.33 21.89 -30.70
CA VAL A 425 19.33 22.49 -31.58
C VAL A 425 19.93 23.76 -32.19
N ALA A 426 20.10 23.80 -33.50
CA ALA A 426 20.87 24.86 -34.16
C ALA A 426 20.09 25.56 -35.28
N ALA A 427 20.16 26.89 -35.28
CA ALA A 427 19.80 27.78 -36.40
C ALA A 427 21.08 28.46 -36.93
N ALA A 428 20.94 29.29 -37.97
CA ALA A 428 22.03 30.15 -38.42
C ALA A 428 22.41 31.23 -37.39
N SER A 429 21.46 31.66 -36.54
CA SER A 429 21.61 32.74 -35.56
C SER A 429 22.12 32.28 -34.20
N GLY A 430 21.97 31.00 -33.86
CA GLY A 430 22.30 30.48 -32.55
C GLY A 430 22.18 28.97 -32.45
N LYS A 431 22.73 28.42 -31.37
CA LYS A 431 22.76 26.99 -31.08
C LYS A 431 22.48 26.78 -29.59
N LEU A 432 21.50 25.95 -29.28
CA LEU A 432 21.28 25.42 -27.95
C LEU A 432 22.05 24.10 -27.79
N ASP A 433 22.97 24.03 -26.84
CA ASP A 433 23.62 22.78 -26.42
C ASP A 433 22.73 22.07 -25.39
N VAL A 434 22.00 21.05 -25.83
CA VAL A 434 20.97 20.37 -25.05
C VAL A 434 21.62 19.42 -24.06
N GLN A 435 21.43 19.74 -22.78
CA GLN A 435 21.99 19.01 -21.63
C GLN A 435 20.91 18.29 -20.82
N ASP A 436 19.64 18.59 -21.07
CA ASP A 436 18.47 17.94 -20.48
C ASP A 436 17.27 18.05 -21.45
N ALA A 437 16.37 17.06 -21.45
CA ALA A 437 15.13 17.09 -22.22
C ALA A 437 13.98 16.50 -21.39
N GLN A 438 12.91 17.26 -21.20
CA GLN A 438 11.80 16.92 -20.31
C GLN A 438 10.48 16.92 -21.08
N VAL A 439 9.56 16.02 -20.71
CA VAL A 439 8.23 15.93 -21.32
C VAL A 439 7.15 16.20 -20.27
N ALA A 440 6.21 17.08 -20.59
CA ALA A 440 5.06 17.35 -19.74
C ALA A 440 3.84 17.70 -20.60
N ALA A 441 2.69 17.07 -20.32
CA ALA A 441 1.43 17.30 -21.02
C ALA A 441 1.51 17.25 -22.58
N GLY A 442 2.43 16.45 -23.13
CA GLY A 442 2.65 16.28 -24.57
C GLY A 442 3.58 17.31 -25.23
N PHE A 443 4.18 18.22 -24.45
CA PHE A 443 5.24 19.11 -24.93
C PHE A 443 6.61 18.56 -24.52
N VAL A 444 7.62 18.74 -25.39
CA VAL A 444 9.01 18.43 -25.08
C VAL A 444 9.82 19.71 -24.95
N LEU A 445 10.42 19.92 -23.77
CA LEU A 445 11.32 21.03 -23.48
C LEU A 445 12.77 20.57 -23.57
N HIS A 446 13.54 21.18 -24.46
CA HIS A 446 14.98 20.97 -24.61
C HIS A 446 15.71 22.04 -23.80
N ILE A 447 16.46 21.64 -22.78
CA ILE A 447 17.10 22.55 -21.83
C ILE A 447 18.60 22.52 -22.04
N GLY A 448 19.21 23.71 -22.11
CA GLY A 448 20.63 23.80 -22.44
C GLY A 448 21.22 25.19 -22.31
N GLU A 449 22.50 25.28 -22.67
CA GLU A 449 23.20 26.56 -22.81
C GLU A 449 22.99 27.09 -24.23
N LEU A 450 22.59 28.36 -24.34
CA LEU A 450 22.35 29.01 -25.63
C LEU A 450 23.59 29.80 -26.05
N GLU A 451 24.13 29.50 -27.22
CA GLU A 451 25.12 30.33 -27.93
C GLU A 451 24.41 31.13 -29.03
N GLY A 452 24.70 32.43 -29.15
CA GLY A 452 24.02 33.30 -30.11
C GLY A 452 22.56 33.56 -29.72
N SER A 453 21.65 33.61 -30.68
CA SER A 453 20.24 33.89 -30.42
C SER A 453 19.28 32.96 -31.15
N LEU A 454 18.15 32.67 -30.50
CA LEU A 454 17.02 31.94 -31.05
C LEU A 454 15.74 32.74 -30.81
N SER A 455 14.84 32.73 -31.78
CA SER A 455 13.52 33.35 -31.72
C SER A 455 12.42 32.34 -31.99
N VAL A 456 11.25 32.57 -31.41
CA VAL A 456 10.04 31.82 -31.75
C VAL A 456 9.77 31.99 -33.24
N GLY A 457 9.61 30.87 -33.92
CA GLY A 457 9.43 30.82 -35.36
C GLY A 457 10.67 30.41 -36.17
N ASP A 458 11.85 30.38 -35.55
CA ASP A 458 13.08 29.96 -36.22
C ASP A 458 13.00 28.50 -36.67
N VAL A 459 13.52 28.25 -37.87
CA VAL A 459 13.75 26.89 -38.37
C VAL A 459 15.10 26.43 -37.86
N VAL A 460 15.09 25.31 -37.14
CA VAL A 460 16.24 24.74 -36.46
C VAL A 460 16.46 23.29 -36.93
N LYS A 461 17.71 22.86 -36.86
CA LYS A 461 18.08 21.46 -37.01
C LYS A 461 18.39 20.86 -35.64
N THR A 462 17.73 19.74 -35.33
CA THR A 462 18.05 18.92 -34.16
C THR A 462 19.21 17.98 -34.50
N SER A 463 20.17 17.82 -33.59
CA SER A 463 21.28 16.88 -33.72
C SER A 463 21.44 16.11 -32.42
N VAL A 464 21.03 14.84 -32.39
CA VAL A 464 21.12 13.99 -31.18
C VAL A 464 22.50 13.33 -31.10
N ASP A 465 23.03 13.18 -29.88
CA ASP A 465 24.18 12.31 -29.63
C ASP A 465 23.78 10.82 -29.70
N TYR A 466 23.71 10.30 -30.93
CA TYR A 466 23.40 8.89 -31.17
C TYR A 466 24.47 7.94 -30.64
N ALA A 467 25.72 8.40 -30.42
CA ALA A 467 26.74 7.57 -29.81
C ALA A 467 26.38 7.28 -28.35
N ARG A 468 25.91 8.30 -27.61
CA ARG A 468 25.35 8.12 -26.26
C ARG A 468 24.07 7.29 -26.27
N ARG A 469 23.12 7.56 -27.17
CA ARG A 469 21.86 6.79 -27.25
C ARG A 469 22.11 5.30 -27.53
N ARG A 470 23.10 4.96 -28.35
CA ARG A 470 23.51 3.58 -28.62
C ARG A 470 23.97 2.81 -27.38
N LEU A 471 24.43 3.49 -26.33
CA LEU A 471 24.77 2.87 -25.06
C LEU A 471 23.54 2.69 -24.14
N ILE A 472 22.51 3.52 -24.33
CA ILE A 472 21.26 3.50 -23.53
C ILE A 472 20.30 2.42 -24.03
N LYS A 473 20.09 2.28 -25.35
CA LYS A 473 19.15 1.32 -25.96
C LYS A 473 19.36 -0.14 -25.50
N PRO A 474 20.59 -0.67 -25.40
CA PRO A 474 20.84 -2.01 -24.85
C PRO A 474 20.35 -2.13 -23.41
N ASN A 475 20.71 -1.17 -22.55
CA ASN A 475 20.32 -1.16 -21.16
C ASN A 475 18.79 -1.13 -21.01
N HIS A 476 18.08 -0.33 -21.82
CA HIS A 476 16.62 -0.30 -21.79
C HIS A 476 16.01 -1.64 -22.22
N THR A 477 16.46 -2.19 -23.35
CA THR A 477 15.97 -3.48 -23.85
C THR A 477 16.18 -4.59 -22.80
N PHE A 478 17.33 -4.59 -22.13
CA PHE A 478 17.64 -5.58 -21.11
C PHE A 478 16.96 -5.33 -19.76
N THR A 479 16.39 -4.15 -19.51
CA THR A 479 15.45 -3.96 -18.40
C THR A 479 14.23 -4.88 -18.56
N HIS A 480 13.65 -4.96 -19.76
CA HIS A 480 12.50 -5.84 -20.04
C HIS A 480 12.88 -7.33 -20.02
N VAL A 481 14.07 -7.66 -20.51
CA VAL A 481 14.60 -9.04 -20.43
C VAL A 481 14.85 -9.44 -18.97
N LEU A 482 15.41 -8.55 -18.15
CA LEU A 482 15.65 -8.78 -16.73
C LEU A 482 14.34 -8.94 -15.95
N ASN A 483 13.35 -8.07 -16.21
CA ASN A 483 12.03 -8.18 -15.59
C ASN A 483 11.39 -9.56 -15.87
N PHE A 484 11.44 -10.00 -17.12
CA PHE A 484 10.98 -11.34 -17.52
C PHE A 484 11.76 -12.45 -16.79
N ALA A 485 13.10 -12.36 -16.76
CA ALA A 485 13.95 -13.35 -16.13
C ALA A 485 13.70 -13.46 -14.62
N LEU A 486 13.54 -12.32 -13.93
CA LEU A 486 13.21 -12.28 -12.50
C LEU A 486 11.89 -12.99 -12.23
N ARG A 487 10.82 -12.70 -12.97
CA ARG A 487 9.52 -13.38 -12.78
C ARG A 487 9.60 -14.87 -13.05
N LYS A 488 10.30 -15.27 -14.12
CA LYS A 488 10.48 -16.69 -14.47
C LYS A 488 11.16 -17.48 -13.35
N GLU A 489 12.17 -16.90 -12.71
CA GLU A 489 12.95 -17.58 -11.66
C GLU A 489 12.37 -17.39 -10.26
N LEU A 490 11.75 -16.24 -9.98
CA LEU A 490 11.28 -15.86 -8.65
C LEU A 490 9.80 -16.15 -8.41
N GLY A 491 8.96 -15.95 -9.42
CA GLY A 491 7.50 -16.09 -9.35
C GLY A 491 6.75 -14.82 -9.75
N ASP A 492 5.42 -14.91 -9.83
CA ASP A 492 4.56 -13.82 -10.29
C ASP A 492 4.36 -12.67 -9.30
N HIS A 493 4.85 -12.81 -8.06
CA HIS A 493 4.81 -11.75 -7.04
C HIS A 493 5.87 -10.66 -7.27
N VAL A 494 6.76 -10.86 -8.25
CA VAL A 494 7.76 -9.87 -8.64
C VAL A 494 7.14 -8.84 -9.57
N ASP A 495 7.06 -7.61 -9.07
CA ASP A 495 6.57 -6.44 -9.81
C ASP A 495 7.61 -5.32 -9.76
N GLN A 496 7.70 -4.54 -10.83
CA GLN A 496 8.57 -3.38 -10.90
C GLN A 496 8.16 -2.32 -9.86
N LYS A 497 9.15 -1.79 -9.14
CA LYS A 497 9.02 -0.68 -8.17
C LYS A 497 9.83 0.55 -8.57
N GLY A 498 10.76 0.39 -9.50
CA GLY A 498 11.59 1.46 -10.02
C GLY A 498 12.48 0.97 -11.15
N SER A 499 12.90 1.89 -12.01
CA SER A 499 13.84 1.60 -13.09
C SER A 499 14.64 2.85 -13.41
N ILE A 500 15.93 2.67 -13.64
CA ILE A 500 16.83 3.71 -14.13
C ILE A 500 17.67 3.09 -15.25
N VAL A 501 17.70 3.75 -16.41
CA VAL A 501 18.46 3.34 -17.59
C VAL A 501 19.40 4.48 -17.98
N LEU A 502 20.70 4.24 -17.79
CA LEU A 502 21.80 5.15 -18.08
C LEU A 502 22.68 4.58 -19.20
N PRO A 503 23.62 5.37 -19.76
CA PRO A 503 24.59 4.85 -20.73
C PRO A 503 25.51 3.77 -20.17
N ASP A 504 25.85 3.84 -18.88
CA ASP A 504 26.81 2.98 -18.21
C ASP A 504 26.18 1.78 -17.48
N LYS A 505 24.90 1.88 -17.11
CA LYS A 505 24.18 0.82 -16.39
C LYS A 505 22.66 0.92 -16.50
N LEU A 506 21.99 -0.18 -16.17
CA LEU A 506 20.59 -0.18 -15.74
C LEU A 506 20.50 -0.52 -14.25
N ARG A 507 19.46 0.00 -13.58
CA ARG A 507 19.02 -0.42 -12.24
C ARG A 507 17.54 -0.78 -12.34
N PHE A 508 17.16 -1.93 -11.79
CA PHE A 508 15.79 -2.40 -11.78
C PHE A 508 15.41 -2.75 -10.34
N ASP A 509 14.44 -2.02 -9.80
CA ASP A 509 13.95 -2.19 -8.44
C ASP A 509 12.66 -3.01 -8.52
N PHE A 510 12.55 -4.08 -7.73
CA PHE A 510 11.45 -5.05 -7.86
C PHE A 510 10.96 -5.55 -6.51
N SER A 511 9.68 -5.93 -6.41
CA SER A 511 9.15 -6.48 -5.18
C SER A 511 9.66 -7.89 -4.91
N ASN A 512 10.21 -8.11 -3.72
CA ASN A 512 10.54 -9.44 -3.24
C ASN A 512 10.50 -9.54 -1.71
N GLY A 513 10.19 -10.72 -1.18
CA GLY A 513 10.10 -10.96 0.27
C GLY A 513 11.46 -10.87 1.02
N GLY A 514 12.57 -10.90 0.29
CA GLY A 514 13.92 -10.80 0.84
C GLY A 514 14.98 -10.78 -0.25
N ALA A 515 16.26 -10.82 0.15
CA ALA A 515 17.38 -10.89 -0.78
C ALA A 515 17.31 -12.15 -1.65
N VAL A 516 17.65 -12.02 -2.93
CA VAL A 516 17.71 -13.17 -3.84
C VAL A 516 19.00 -13.94 -3.61
N ASP A 517 18.92 -15.25 -3.40
CA ASP A 517 20.12 -16.06 -3.23
C ASP A 517 20.96 -16.10 -4.52
N ALA A 518 22.27 -16.27 -4.35
CA ALA A 518 23.23 -16.22 -5.45
C ALA A 518 22.97 -17.28 -6.54
N VAL A 519 22.36 -18.42 -6.21
CA VAL A 519 22.04 -19.47 -7.19
C VAL A 519 20.90 -19.01 -8.07
N ARG A 520 19.84 -18.43 -7.49
CA ARG A 520 18.73 -17.85 -8.26
C ARG A 520 19.18 -16.64 -9.07
N LEU A 521 20.00 -15.74 -8.52
CA LEU A 521 20.60 -14.63 -9.29
C LEU A 521 21.40 -15.14 -10.49
N GLY A 522 22.18 -16.21 -10.32
CA GLY A 522 22.90 -16.85 -11.41
C GLY A 522 21.98 -17.39 -12.51
N ARG A 523 20.80 -17.91 -12.16
CA ARG A 523 19.78 -18.34 -13.14
C ARG A 523 19.13 -17.17 -13.86
N VAL A 524 18.79 -16.10 -13.14
CA VAL A 524 18.26 -14.87 -13.72
C VAL A 524 19.25 -14.31 -14.75
N GLU A 525 20.54 -14.19 -14.39
CA GLU A 525 21.59 -13.76 -15.31
C GLU A 525 21.73 -14.70 -16.52
N ALA A 526 21.62 -16.02 -16.30
CA ALA A 526 21.68 -17.01 -17.38
C ALA A 526 20.52 -16.86 -18.37
N VAL A 527 19.30 -16.62 -17.91
CA VAL A 527 18.13 -16.37 -18.78
C VAL A 527 18.34 -15.10 -19.62
N CYS A 528 18.86 -14.02 -19.02
CA CYS A 528 19.19 -12.82 -19.78
C CYS A 528 20.24 -13.07 -20.86
N ARG A 529 21.32 -13.80 -20.53
CA ARG A 529 22.38 -14.17 -21.48
C ARG A 529 21.89 -15.13 -22.57
N GLU A 530 20.96 -16.02 -22.25
CA GLU A 530 20.33 -16.91 -23.23
C GLU A 530 19.55 -16.10 -24.27
N GLN A 531 18.73 -15.14 -23.84
CA GLN A 531 18.01 -14.25 -24.76
C GLN A 531 18.94 -13.36 -25.59
N LEU A 532 20.05 -12.91 -25.01
CA LEU A 532 21.11 -12.21 -25.75
C LEU A 532 21.68 -13.12 -26.84
N SER A 533 22.14 -14.31 -26.46
CA SER A 533 22.78 -15.26 -27.38
C SER A 533 21.84 -15.78 -28.46
N ALA A 534 20.53 -15.84 -28.18
CA ALA A 534 19.51 -16.23 -29.14
C ALA A 534 19.28 -15.18 -30.24
N GLY A 535 19.71 -13.93 -30.03
CA GLY A 535 19.53 -12.85 -31.01
C GLY A 535 18.06 -12.63 -31.36
N LEU A 536 17.24 -12.42 -30.33
CA LEU A 536 15.79 -12.27 -30.45
C LEU A 536 15.43 -10.92 -31.10
N PRO A 537 14.48 -10.90 -32.05
CA PRO A 537 13.97 -9.64 -32.60
C PRO A 537 13.21 -8.86 -31.52
N VAL A 538 13.35 -7.53 -31.54
CA VAL A 538 12.60 -6.63 -30.67
C VAL A 538 11.58 -5.89 -31.52
N SER A 539 10.31 -6.08 -31.22
CA SER A 539 9.20 -5.49 -31.97
C SER A 539 8.50 -4.43 -31.15
N THR A 540 8.13 -3.32 -31.79
CA THR A 540 7.37 -2.25 -31.14
C THR A 540 6.21 -1.81 -32.02
N LYS A 541 5.04 -1.55 -31.44
CA LYS A 541 3.88 -1.08 -32.20
C LYS A 541 2.95 -0.22 -31.33
N VAL A 542 2.39 0.81 -31.93
CA VAL A 542 1.29 1.60 -31.34
C VAL A 542 -0.04 0.88 -31.62
N VAL A 543 -0.79 0.60 -30.57
CA VAL A 543 -1.97 -0.26 -30.59
C VAL A 543 -3.08 0.33 -29.72
N PRO A 544 -4.37 0.07 -30.00
CA PRO A 544 -5.45 0.45 -29.09
C PRO A 544 -5.25 -0.19 -27.71
N LEU A 545 -5.41 0.59 -26.64
CA LEU A 545 -5.14 0.15 -25.27
C LEU A 545 -5.92 -1.12 -24.89
N GLU A 546 -7.19 -1.19 -25.27
CA GLU A 546 -8.06 -2.34 -25.03
C GLU A 546 -7.61 -3.61 -25.77
N ALA A 547 -7.06 -3.48 -26.98
CA ALA A 547 -6.55 -4.63 -27.71
C ALA A 547 -5.25 -5.15 -27.08
N ALA A 548 -4.40 -4.23 -26.62
CA ALA A 548 -3.12 -4.57 -26.01
C ALA A 548 -3.29 -5.28 -24.66
N ARG A 549 -4.24 -4.84 -23.82
CA ARG A 549 -4.54 -5.46 -22.53
C ARG A 549 -4.97 -6.92 -22.59
N LYS A 550 -5.42 -7.40 -23.76
CA LYS A 550 -5.79 -8.81 -23.98
C LYS A 550 -4.60 -9.72 -24.21
N ILE A 551 -3.42 -9.16 -24.48
CA ILE A 551 -2.21 -9.95 -24.74
C ILE A 551 -1.80 -10.66 -23.45
N ASN A 552 -1.92 -11.98 -23.44
CA ASN A 552 -1.51 -12.83 -22.34
C ASN A 552 0.00 -12.68 -22.09
N GLY A 553 0.38 -12.43 -20.83
CA GLY A 553 1.76 -12.14 -20.43
C GLY A 553 2.20 -10.70 -20.60
N LEU A 554 1.38 -9.80 -21.18
CA LEU A 554 1.70 -8.38 -21.25
C LEU A 554 1.79 -7.79 -19.83
N ARG A 555 2.85 -7.02 -19.60
CA ARG A 555 3.10 -6.35 -18.33
C ARG A 555 2.83 -4.86 -18.44
N GLN A 556 2.26 -4.34 -17.37
CA GLN A 556 2.02 -2.93 -17.13
C GLN A 556 2.39 -2.65 -15.67
N VAL A 557 2.82 -1.44 -15.36
CA VAL A 557 3.05 -1.03 -13.98
C VAL A 557 1.71 -0.72 -13.33
N PHE A 558 1.41 -1.40 -12.23
CA PHE A 558 0.13 -1.24 -11.54
C PHE A 558 0.00 0.19 -10.97
N GLY A 559 -1.12 0.87 -11.27
CA GLY A 559 -1.39 2.23 -10.84
C GLY A 559 -0.95 3.33 -11.79
N GLU A 560 -0.26 3.01 -12.89
CA GLU A 560 0.06 3.97 -13.94
C GLU A 560 -1.10 4.15 -14.94
N ALA A 561 -1.27 5.39 -15.43
CA ALA A 561 -2.18 5.70 -16.52
C ALA A 561 -1.44 5.60 -17.86
N TYR A 562 -1.95 4.78 -18.77
CA TYR A 562 -1.42 4.64 -20.13
C TYR A 562 -2.31 5.37 -21.13
N PRO A 563 -1.72 6.05 -22.14
CA PRO A 563 -2.49 6.69 -23.21
C PRO A 563 -3.18 5.65 -24.11
N ASP A 564 -4.24 6.08 -24.79
CA ASP A 564 -4.85 5.32 -25.88
C ASP A 564 -4.73 6.15 -27.19
N PRO A 565 -4.01 5.67 -28.21
CA PRO A 565 -3.33 4.37 -28.30
C PRO A 565 -2.05 4.28 -27.46
N VAL A 566 -1.67 3.06 -27.09
CA VAL A 566 -0.49 2.73 -26.28
C VAL A 566 0.61 2.09 -27.13
N ARG A 567 1.88 2.30 -26.78
CA ARG A 567 3.01 1.63 -27.41
C ARG A 567 3.39 0.36 -26.66
N VAL A 568 3.36 -0.77 -27.36
CA VAL A 568 3.78 -2.09 -26.86
C VAL A 568 5.17 -2.41 -27.39
N VAL A 569 6.03 -2.95 -26.54
CA VAL A 569 7.30 -3.59 -26.90
C VAL A 569 7.22 -5.09 -26.61
N CYS A 570 7.78 -5.91 -27.49
CA CYS A 570 7.94 -7.34 -27.28
C CYS A 570 9.35 -7.80 -27.68
N VAL A 571 9.97 -8.66 -26.87
CA VAL A 571 11.24 -9.33 -27.18
C VAL A 571 10.97 -10.78 -27.57
N GLY A 572 11.33 -11.15 -28.80
CA GLY A 572 11.27 -12.51 -29.33
C GLY A 572 10.10 -12.82 -30.26
N LYS A 573 9.05 -11.98 -30.29
CA LYS A 573 7.88 -12.14 -31.15
C LYS A 573 7.39 -10.78 -31.66
N SER A 574 6.80 -10.73 -32.85
CA SER A 574 6.24 -9.46 -33.33
C SER A 574 4.94 -9.10 -32.61
N VAL A 575 4.69 -7.80 -32.39
CA VAL A 575 3.43 -7.35 -31.77
C VAL A 575 2.22 -7.75 -32.63
N ASP A 576 2.38 -7.83 -33.95
CA ASP A 576 1.33 -8.31 -34.86
C ASP A 576 0.97 -9.78 -34.64
N GLU A 577 1.95 -10.65 -34.41
CA GLU A 577 1.70 -12.05 -34.07
C GLU A 577 1.07 -12.21 -32.68
N LEU A 578 1.35 -11.30 -31.74
CA LEU A 578 0.66 -11.27 -30.45
C LEU A 578 -0.80 -10.87 -30.63
N LEU A 579 -1.09 -9.86 -31.45
CA LEU A 579 -2.46 -9.37 -31.67
C LEU A 579 -3.33 -10.33 -32.49
N ALA A 580 -2.73 -11.22 -33.28
CA ALA A 580 -3.47 -12.21 -34.07
C ALA A 580 -4.18 -13.25 -33.18
N ASP A 581 -3.58 -13.59 -32.04
CA ASP A 581 -4.17 -14.46 -31.01
C ASP A 581 -3.69 -14.00 -29.62
N PRO A 582 -4.30 -12.93 -29.07
CA PRO A 582 -3.78 -12.23 -27.90
C PRO A 582 -3.82 -13.09 -26.64
N GLU A 583 -4.82 -13.96 -26.49
CA GLU A 583 -5.05 -14.75 -25.28
C GLU A 583 -4.24 -16.07 -25.24
N ALA A 584 -3.48 -16.39 -26.30
CA ALA A 584 -2.70 -17.63 -26.36
C ALA A 584 -1.69 -17.76 -25.22
N ASP A 585 -1.69 -18.90 -24.51
CA ASP A 585 -0.76 -19.20 -23.41
C ASP A 585 0.72 -19.09 -23.81
N ALA A 586 1.04 -19.38 -25.07
CA ALA A 586 2.40 -19.25 -25.60
C ALA A 586 2.92 -17.80 -25.57
N ASN A 587 2.05 -16.78 -25.51
CA ASN A 587 2.46 -15.38 -25.44
C ASN A 587 3.14 -15.05 -24.10
N ALA A 588 2.81 -15.77 -23.01
CA ALA A 588 3.43 -15.58 -21.71
C ALA A 588 4.92 -15.95 -21.65
N ALA A 589 5.44 -16.62 -22.68
CA ALA A 589 6.86 -16.97 -22.82
C ALA A 589 7.74 -15.80 -23.31
N PHE A 590 7.15 -14.66 -23.69
CA PHE A 590 7.87 -13.51 -24.22
C PHE A 590 7.80 -12.31 -23.27
N SER A 591 8.88 -11.51 -23.23
CA SER A 591 8.86 -10.23 -22.52
C SER A 591 8.04 -9.23 -23.34
N THR A 592 6.84 -8.89 -22.86
CA THR A 592 5.90 -7.99 -23.53
C THR A 592 5.42 -6.93 -22.55
N GLU A 593 5.62 -5.64 -22.85
CA GLU A 593 5.35 -4.55 -21.91
C GLU A 593 4.81 -3.30 -22.62
N PHE A 594 4.09 -2.45 -21.87
CA PHE A 594 3.87 -1.06 -22.31
C PHE A 594 5.15 -0.25 -22.13
N CYS A 595 5.71 0.28 -23.22
CA CYS A 595 6.92 1.07 -23.15
C CYS A 595 7.01 2.13 -24.26
N GLY A 596 7.20 3.37 -23.83
CA GLY A 596 7.48 4.51 -24.71
C GLY A 596 8.97 4.71 -25.03
N GLY A 597 9.82 3.79 -24.59
CA GLY A 597 11.28 3.86 -24.67
C GLY A 597 11.90 3.59 -26.04
N THR A 598 13.20 3.92 -26.16
CA THR A 598 14.02 3.50 -27.30
C THR A 598 14.64 2.12 -27.04
N HIS A 599 14.56 1.22 -28.02
CA HIS A 599 15.02 -0.17 -27.90
C HIS A 599 15.92 -0.58 -29.06
N LEU A 600 16.71 -1.62 -28.84
CA LEU A 600 17.42 -2.33 -29.91
C LEU A 600 16.43 -2.89 -30.92
N ALA A 601 16.89 -3.22 -32.14
CA ALA A 601 16.08 -4.01 -33.08
C ALA A 601 16.26 -5.51 -32.85
N ASN A 602 17.39 -5.92 -32.26
CA ASN A 602 17.71 -7.29 -31.92
C ASN A 602 18.55 -7.38 -30.63
N THR A 603 18.31 -8.38 -29.78
CA THR A 603 19.06 -8.54 -28.52
C THR A 603 20.55 -8.82 -28.73
N ALA A 604 20.95 -9.37 -29.88
CA ALA A 604 22.36 -9.61 -30.22
C ALA A 604 23.16 -8.32 -30.49
N GLU A 605 22.49 -7.16 -30.61
CA GLU A 605 23.18 -5.86 -30.66
C GLU A 605 23.81 -5.48 -29.31
N ALA A 606 23.34 -6.07 -28.21
CA ALA A 606 23.99 -5.92 -26.91
C ALA A 606 25.27 -6.77 -26.87
N ALA A 607 26.37 -6.18 -26.40
CA ALA A 607 27.65 -6.87 -26.34
C ALA A 607 27.69 -7.97 -25.27
N ALA A 608 27.13 -7.69 -24.09
CA ALA A 608 27.06 -8.61 -22.96
C ALA A 608 25.98 -8.17 -21.97
N PHE A 609 25.59 -9.08 -21.08
CA PHE A 609 24.79 -8.79 -19.90
C PHE A 609 25.48 -9.36 -18.66
N ALA A 610 25.51 -8.57 -17.58
CA ALA A 610 26.03 -9.02 -16.30
C ALA A 610 25.27 -8.36 -15.14
N LEU A 611 24.96 -9.15 -14.11
CA LEU A 611 24.48 -8.61 -12.83
C LEU A 611 25.68 -8.17 -11.99
N ILE A 612 25.71 -6.89 -11.60
CA ILE A 612 26.82 -6.31 -10.85
C ILE A 612 26.62 -6.43 -9.35
N SER A 613 25.41 -6.15 -8.88
CA SER A 613 25.03 -6.20 -7.47
C SER A 613 23.52 -6.38 -7.32
N GLU A 614 23.11 -6.97 -6.19
CA GLU A 614 21.74 -6.96 -5.68
C GLU A 614 21.80 -6.44 -4.23
N GLU A 615 20.90 -5.52 -3.91
CA GLU A 615 20.82 -4.91 -2.59
C GLU A 615 19.37 -4.56 -2.27
N GLY A 616 18.97 -4.70 -1.00
CA GLY A 616 17.66 -4.26 -0.55
C GLY A 616 17.64 -2.74 -0.37
N ILE A 617 16.74 -2.06 -1.07
CA ILE A 617 16.58 -0.60 -1.02
C ILE A 617 15.61 -0.23 0.10
N ALA A 618 14.55 -1.03 0.25
CA ALA A 618 13.56 -0.87 1.30
C ALA A 618 12.95 -2.23 1.64
N LYS A 619 12.15 -2.30 2.71
CA LYS A 619 11.46 -3.54 3.02
C LYS A 619 10.49 -3.90 1.89
N GLY A 620 10.76 -5.01 1.23
CA GLY A 620 9.98 -5.53 0.11
C GLY A 620 10.44 -5.05 -1.26
N VAL A 621 11.56 -4.31 -1.37
CA VAL A 621 12.11 -3.75 -2.62
C VAL A 621 13.63 -3.84 -2.68
#